data_AF-A0A2A4RUQ4-F1
#
_entry.id   AF-A0A2A4RUQ4-F1
#
_cell.length_a   1.000
_cell.length_b   1.000
_cell.length_c   1.000
_cell.angle_alpha   90.00
_cell.angle_beta   90.00
_cell.angle_gamma   90.00
#
_symmetry.space_group_name_H-M   'P 1'
#
loop_
_entity.id
_entity.type
_entity.pdbx_description
1 polymer ?
#
loop_
_entity_poly.entity_id
_entity_poly.type
_entity_poly.pdbx_seq_one_letter_code
_entity_poly.pdbx_strand_id
1 'polypeptide(L)' 'MQTQHIVSFYHVARLRSITKAANAQGLAQPTVTSHLKKLEEELGVSLFDRIKRPIMLTSDG' A
#
# COMPACT_ATOMS: atom_id res chain seq x y z
N MET A 1 13.92 -4.31 1.72
CA MET A 1 13.22 -3.02 1.87
C MET A 1 13.74 -1.97 0.90
N GLN A 2 12.93 -1.62 -0.11
CA GLN A 2 13.17 -0.52 -1.06
C GLN A 2 12.36 0.73 -0.66
N THR A 3 12.90 1.93 -0.82
CA THR A 3 12.22 3.19 -0.46
C THR A 3 10.84 3.35 -1.12
N GLN A 4 10.70 2.91 -2.37
CA GLN A 4 9.44 2.98 -3.11
C GLN A 4 8.30 2.19 -2.44
N HIS A 5 8.63 1.12 -1.68
CA HIS A 5 7.64 0.32 -0.96
C HIS A 5 7.02 1.13 0.18
N ILE A 6 7.86 1.83 0.95
CA ILE A 6 7.45 2.68 2.06
C ILE A 6 6.67 3.90 1.57
N VAL A 7 7.11 4.51 0.47
CA VAL A 7 6.38 5.64 -0.15
C VAL A 7 4.98 5.18 -0.59
N SER A 8 4.88 4.05 -1.29
CA SER A 8 3.59 3.49 -1.70
C SER A 8 2.69 3.15 -0.51
N PHE A 9 3.24 2.55 0.55
CA PHE A 9 2.54 2.32 1.81
C PHE A 9 1.98 3.61 2.41
N TYR A 10 2.82 4.63 2.59
CA TYR A 10 2.41 5.93 3.14
C TYR A 10 1.25 6.56 2.35
N HIS A 11 1.35 6.58 1.01
CA HIS A 11 0.30 7.16 0.19
C HIS A 11 -1.02 6.37 0.26
N VAL A 12 -0.97 5.04 0.30
CA VAL A 12 -2.19 4.21 0.42
C VAL A 12 -2.83 4.36 1.79
N ALA A 13 -2.03 4.39 2.86
CA ALA A 13 -2.52 4.64 4.22
C ALA A 13 -3.18 6.02 4.35
N ARG A 14 -2.55 7.06 3.81
CA ARG A 14 -3.05 8.44 3.85
C ARG A 14 -4.31 8.63 3.02
N LEU A 15 -4.36 8.08 1.81
CA LEU A 15 -5.46 8.31 0.86
C LEU A 15 -6.58 7.29 0.97
N ARG A 16 -6.36 6.21 1.73
CA ARG A 16 -7.26 5.07 1.87
C ARG A 16 -7.76 4.55 0.52
N SER A 17 -6.89 4.56 -0.48
CA SER A 17 -7.19 4.06 -1.84
C SER A 17 -5.90 3.81 -2.62
N ILE A 18 -5.76 2.60 -3.15
CA ILE A 18 -4.63 2.21 -4.01
C ILE A 18 -4.65 3.02 -5.32
N THR A 19 -5.83 3.20 -5.93
CA THR A 19 -5.98 3.97 -7.16
C THR A 19 -5.57 5.43 -6.98
N LYS A 20 -6.02 6.08 -5.88
CA LYS A 20 -5.62 7.48 -5.59
C LYS A 20 -4.13 7.58 -5.30
N ALA A 21 -3.56 6.62 -4.57
CA ALA A 21 -2.13 6.59 -4.29
C ALA A 21 -1.28 6.39 -5.54
N ALA A 22 -1.73 5.57 -6.49
CA ALA A 22 -1.08 5.38 -7.78
C ALA A 22 -1.09 6.69 -8.59
N ASN A 23 -2.25 7.35 -8.70
CA ASN A 23 -2.37 8.64 -9.37
C ASN A 23 -1.49 9.72 -8.72
N ALA A 24 -1.45 9.78 -7.39
CA ALA A 24 -0.62 10.75 -6.65
C ALA A 24 0.89 10.53 -6.83
N GLN A 25 1.31 9.29 -7.12
CA GLN A 25 2.71 8.95 -7.39
C GLN A 25 3.04 8.94 -8.90
N GLY A 26 2.06 9.19 -9.78
CA GLY A 26 2.26 9.06 -11.23
C GLY A 26 2.54 7.62 -11.69
N LEU A 27 2.07 6.63 -10.93
CA LEU A 27 2.30 5.21 -11.17
C LEU A 27 1.02 4.51 -11.62
N ALA A 28 1.17 3.35 -12.26
CA ALA A 28 0.06 2.44 -12.50
C ALA A 28 -0.35 1.74 -11.18
N GLN A 29 -1.64 1.48 -10.99
CA GLN A 29 -2.17 0.78 -9.81
C GLN A 29 -1.49 -0.60 -9.55
N PRO A 30 -1.17 -1.43 -10.56
CA PRO A 30 -0.45 -2.69 -10.33
C PRO A 30 0.94 -2.48 -9.71
N THR A 31 1.62 -1.38 -10.03
CA THR A 31 2.93 -1.04 -9.45
C THR A 31 2.82 -0.79 -7.95
N VAL A 32 1.87 0.06 -7.54
CA VAL A 32 1.63 0.32 -6.10
C VAL A 32 1.21 -0.98 -5.39
N THR A 33 0.35 -1.79 -6.00
CA THR A 33 -0.06 -3.08 -5.42
C THR A 33 1.12 -4.03 -5.22
N SER A 34 2.04 -4.08 -6.20
CA SER A 34 3.26 -4.89 -6.13
C SER A 34 4.21 -4.40 -5.04
N HIS A 35 4.39 -3.07 -4.91
CA HIS A 35 5.16 -2.47 -3.83
C HIS A 35 4.63 -2.86 -2.44
N LEU A 36 3.32 -2.78 -2.24
CA LEU A 36 2.70 -3.19 -0.97
C LEU A 36 2.88 -4.68 -0.72
N LYS A 37 2.63 -5.53 -1.72
CA LYS A 37 2.76 -6.99 -1.57
C LYS A 37 4.18 -7.39 -1.20
N LYS A 38 5.20 -6.79 -1.83
CA LYS A 38 6.60 -7.03 -1.49
C LYS A 38 6.94 -6.55 -0.08
N LEU A 39 6.38 -5.43 0.36
CA LEU A 39 6.57 -4.95 1.73
C LEU A 39 5.95 -5.91 2.76
N GLU A 40 4.72 -6.33 2.51
CA GLU A 40 4.00 -7.31 3.35
C GLU A 40 4.75 -8.66 3.39
N GLU A 41 5.30 -9.12 2.26
CA GLU A 41 6.13 -10.33 2.17
C GLU A 41 7.46 -10.19 2.92
N GLU A 42 8.16 -9.06 2.81
CA GLU A 42 9.42 -8.80 3.52
C GLU A 42 9.21 -8.74 5.05
N LEU A 43 8.05 -8.26 5.50
CA LEU A 43 7.72 -8.14 6.93
C LEU A 43 7.01 -9.39 7.48
N GLY A 44 6.49 -10.25 6.62
CA GLY A 44 5.71 -11.44 7.02
C GLY A 44 4.33 -11.11 7.60
N VAL A 45 3.81 -9.90 7.40
CA VAL A 45 2.54 -9.41 7.95
C VAL A 45 1.69 -8.73 6.87
N SER A 46 0.38 -8.69 7.05
CA SER A 46 -0.51 -7.90 6.21
C SER A 46 -0.67 -6.51 6.81
N LEU A 47 -0.36 -5.45 6.04
CA LEU A 47 -0.42 -4.06 6.50
C LEU A 47 -1.78 -3.42 6.22
N PHE A 48 -2.53 -3.95 5.25
CA PHE A 48 -3.84 -3.42 4.86
C PHE A 48 -4.97 -4.46 4.94
N ASP A 49 -6.08 -4.05 5.54
CA ASP A 49 -7.39 -4.72 5.43
C ASP A 49 -8.05 -4.30 4.11
N ARG A 50 -8.02 -5.19 3.12
CA ARG A 50 -8.57 -4.97 1.77
C ARG A 50 -10.05 -5.33 1.66
N ILE A 51 -10.64 -5.94 2.70
CA ILE A 51 -12.07 -6.30 2.73
C ILE A 51 -12.88 -5.04 3.06
N LYS A 52 -12.37 -4.21 3.98
CA LYS A 52 -13.00 -2.93 4.33
C LYS A 52 -12.87 -1.92 3.19
N ARG A 53 -13.97 -1.25 2.90
CA ARG A 53 -14.03 -0.11 1.97
C ARG A 53 -14.46 1.13 2.76
N PRO A 54 -13.63 2.20 2.81
CA PRO A 54 -12.31 2.34 2.18
C PRO A 54 -11.23 1.46 2.84
N ILE A 55 -10.12 1.20 2.12
CA ILE A 55 -9.01 0.37 2.64
C ILE A 55 -8.49 0.93 3.97
N MET A 56 -8.19 0.06 4.93
CA MET A 56 -7.71 0.45 6.25
C MET A 56 -6.43 -0.28 6.60
N LEU A 57 -5.67 0.25 7.55
CA LEU A 57 -4.53 -0.44 8.15
C LEU A 57 -5.02 -1.59 9.03
N THR A 58 -4.21 -2.64 9.12
CA THR A 58 -4.36 -3.68 10.14
C THR A 58 -3.75 -3.21 11.46
N SER A 59 -3.66 -4.09 12.46
CA SER A 59 -2.90 -3.82 13.70
C SER A 59 -1.40 -3.69 13.49
N ASP A 60 -0.88 -4.32 12.43
CA ASP A 60 0.56 -4.35 12.12
C ASP A 60 0.96 -3.23 11.14
N GLY A 61 -0.03 -2.49 10.63
CA GLY A 61 0.09 -1.42 9.63
C GLY A 61 0.24 -0.03 10.24
#